data_AF-A0A1G5PI05-F1
#
_entry.id   AF-A0A1G5PI05-F1
#
_cell.length_a   1.000
_cell.length_b   1.000
_cell.length_c   1.000
_cell.angle_alpha   90.00
_cell.angle_beta   90.00
_cell.angle_gamma   90.00
#
_symmetry.space_group_name_H-M   'P 1'
#
loop_
_entity.id
_entity.type
_entity.pdbx_description
1 polymer ?
#
loop_
_entity_poly.entity_id
_entity_poly.type
_entity_poly.pdbx_seq_one_letter_code
_entity_poly.pdbx_strand_id
1 'polypeptide(L)'
;MAAGEETSHILSGLTAQLPDRDPEETAEWIESLDALIAEQGTERAQYIMRSLLQRAGARSVGVPMVTTTDYVNTIPVDQEAEFPGNEEFERRYRAYMRWNAAVMVHRAQRADIGVGGHISTYAGAATLYEVGFNHFFRGKDHPSGGDQVFFQGHASPGMYARAFMEGRLTEEDLDGFRQEKSKAGHALSSYPHPRLMP
;
A
#
# COMPACT_ATOMS: atom_id res chain seq x y z
N MET A 1 -4.74 11.50 -27.97
CA MET A 1 -3.86 10.33 -28.20
C MET A 1 -3.52 9.81 -26.82
N ALA A 2 -4.33 8.88 -26.33
CA ALA A 2 -4.37 8.50 -24.92
C ALA A 2 -3.47 7.29 -24.68
N ALA A 3 -2.80 7.30 -23.53
CA ALA A 3 -1.81 6.33 -23.05
C ALA A 3 -2.41 4.93 -22.74
N GLY A 4 -3.11 4.34 -23.71
CA GLY A 4 -3.73 3.01 -23.61
C GLY A 4 -3.05 1.91 -24.43
N GLU A 5 -2.09 2.24 -25.31
CA GLU A 5 -1.51 1.25 -26.25
C GLU A 5 -0.22 0.56 -25.77
N GLU A 6 0.45 1.05 -24.71
CA GLU A 6 1.81 0.56 -24.35
C GLU A 6 1.90 -0.48 -23.22
N THR A 7 0.80 -0.90 -22.57
CA THR A 7 0.84 -1.93 -21.51
C THR A 7 0.70 -3.37 -22.00
N SER A 8 0.80 -3.61 -23.31
CA SER A 8 0.61 -4.92 -23.97
C SER A 8 1.74 -5.96 -23.70
N HIS A 9 2.86 -5.57 -23.09
CA HIS A 9 4.13 -6.25 -23.36
C HIS A 9 4.50 -7.50 -22.54
N ILE A 10 3.78 -7.89 -21.47
CA ILE A 10 4.16 -9.10 -20.69
C ILE A 10 3.37 -10.33 -21.16
N LEU A 11 2.04 -10.26 -21.25
CA LEU A 11 1.21 -11.37 -21.72
C LEU A 11 1.34 -11.65 -23.23
N SER A 12 1.72 -10.64 -24.02
CA SER A 12 2.03 -10.77 -25.46
C SER A 12 3.11 -11.82 -25.75
N GLY A 13 4.00 -12.11 -24.78
CA GLY A 13 5.04 -13.13 -24.92
C GLY A 13 4.58 -14.59 -24.82
N LEU A 14 3.37 -14.86 -24.32
CA LEU A 14 2.90 -16.25 -24.10
C LEU A 14 2.62 -17.00 -25.41
N THR A 15 2.16 -16.28 -26.43
CA THR A 15 1.81 -16.85 -27.74
C THR A 15 2.74 -16.38 -28.86
N ALA A 16 3.60 -15.37 -28.63
CA ALA A 16 4.47 -14.77 -29.66
C ALA A 16 5.45 -15.75 -30.36
N GLN A 17 5.67 -16.95 -29.81
CA GLN A 17 6.53 -17.98 -30.41
C GLN A 17 5.75 -19.10 -31.12
N LEU A 18 4.42 -19.07 -31.15
CA LEU A 18 3.57 -20.11 -31.75
C LEU A 18 2.69 -19.49 -32.84
N PRO A 19 2.80 -19.93 -34.11
CA PRO A 19 1.88 -19.49 -35.15
C PRO A 19 0.48 -20.02 -34.84
N ASP A 20 -0.49 -19.11 -34.74
CA ASP A 20 -1.90 -19.47 -34.60
C ASP A 20 -2.38 -20.15 -35.89
N ARG A 21 -2.84 -21.40 -35.77
CA ARG A 21 -3.25 -22.23 -36.91
C ARG A 21 -4.70 -22.01 -37.28
N ASP A 22 -5.51 -21.53 -36.33
CA ASP A 22 -6.94 -21.26 -36.50
C ASP A 22 -7.35 -20.03 -35.67
N PRO A 23 -7.18 -18.82 -36.24
CA PRO A 23 -7.51 -17.58 -35.54
C PRO A 23 -9.01 -17.42 -35.23
N GLU A 24 -9.88 -18.09 -35.97
CA GLU A 24 -11.33 -18.07 -35.72
C GLU A 24 -11.64 -18.87 -34.45
N GLU A 25 -11.11 -20.09 -34.32
CA GLU A 25 -11.23 -20.88 -33.09
C GLU A 25 -10.65 -20.13 -31.87
N THR A 26 -9.46 -19.55 -32.01
CA THR A 26 -8.83 -18.76 -30.93
C THR A 26 -9.72 -17.57 -30.53
N ALA A 27 -10.31 -16.87 -31.49
CA ALA A 27 -11.22 -15.76 -31.22
C ALA A 27 -12.49 -16.22 -30.48
N GLU A 28 -13.07 -17.37 -30.84
CA GLU A 28 -14.24 -17.93 -30.14
C GLU A 28 -13.94 -18.26 -28.67
N TRP A 29 -12.75 -18.79 -28.36
CA TRP A 29 -12.34 -19.04 -26.98
C TRP A 29 -12.14 -17.76 -26.16
N ILE A 30 -11.56 -16.72 -26.77
CA ILE A 30 -11.40 -15.41 -26.15
C ILE A 30 -12.78 -14.78 -25.90
N GLU A 31 -13.66 -14.80 -26.90
CA GLU A 31 -15.03 -14.28 -26.76
C GLU A 31 -15.81 -15.03 -25.67
N SER A 32 -15.65 -16.35 -25.58
CA SER A 32 -16.27 -17.17 -24.53
C SER A 32 -15.77 -16.78 -23.12
N LEU A 33 -14.49 -16.47 -22.98
CA LEU A 33 -13.93 -15.99 -21.71
C LEU A 33 -14.43 -14.58 -21.37
N ASP A 34 -14.47 -13.68 -22.35
CA ASP A 34 -14.96 -12.31 -22.18
C ASP A 34 -16.45 -12.30 -21.80
N ALA A 35 -17.26 -13.12 -22.46
CA ALA A 35 -18.67 -13.32 -22.12
C ALA A 35 -18.83 -13.86 -20.69
N LEU A 36 -18.02 -14.84 -20.29
CA LEU A 36 -18.04 -15.37 -18.92
C LEU A 36 -17.71 -14.29 -17.88
N ILE A 37 -16.70 -13.45 -18.14
CA ILE A 37 -16.33 -12.34 -17.25
C ILE A 37 -17.47 -11.32 -17.18
N ALA A 38 -18.06 -10.95 -18.33
CA ALA A 38 -19.14 -9.99 -18.38
C ALA A 38 -20.41 -10.47 -17.65
N GLU A 39 -20.74 -11.76 -17.75
CA GLU A 39 -21.96 -12.32 -17.17
C GLU A 39 -21.79 -12.79 -15.70
N GLN A 40 -20.62 -13.34 -15.35
CA GLN A 40 -20.40 -14.03 -14.07
C GLN A 40 -19.23 -13.47 -13.25
N GLY A 41 -18.54 -12.43 -13.74
CA GLY A 41 -17.47 -11.75 -13.03
C GLY A 41 -16.12 -12.47 -13.05
N THR A 42 -15.09 -11.75 -12.59
CA THR A 42 -13.70 -12.20 -12.66
C THR A 42 -13.39 -13.37 -11.72
N GLU A 43 -14.10 -13.51 -10.58
CA GLU A 43 -13.94 -14.63 -9.65
C GLU A 43 -14.28 -15.96 -10.33
N ARG A 44 -15.41 -16.00 -11.05
CA ARG A 44 -15.83 -17.20 -11.76
C ARG A 44 -14.89 -17.54 -12.91
N ALA A 45 -14.47 -16.53 -13.67
CA ALA A 45 -13.47 -16.70 -14.72
C ALA A 45 -12.16 -17.27 -14.16
N GLN A 46 -11.68 -16.77 -13.02
CA GLN A 46 -10.49 -17.29 -12.35
C GLN A 46 -10.63 -18.77 -11.96
N TYR A 47 -11.79 -19.16 -11.43
CA TYR A 47 -12.08 -20.57 -11.13
C TYR A 47 -12.01 -21.47 -12.38
N ILE A 48 -12.62 -21.03 -13.48
CA ILE A 48 -12.60 -21.77 -14.75
C ILE A 48 -11.17 -21.87 -15.29
N MET A 49 -10.42 -20.77 -15.32
CA MET A 49 -9.03 -20.78 -15.77
C MET A 49 -8.15 -21.71 -14.94
N ARG A 50 -8.27 -21.69 -13.61
CA ARG A 50 -7.55 -22.63 -12.74
C ARG A 50 -7.94 -24.09 -13.01
N SER A 51 -9.21 -24.36 -13.28
CA SER A 51 -9.71 -25.70 -13.62
C SER A 51 -9.15 -26.18 -14.96
N LEU A 52 -9.09 -25.30 -15.97
CA LEU A 52 -8.49 -25.57 -17.28
C LEU A 52 -6.99 -25.84 -17.14
N LEU A 53 -6.26 -25.02 -16.39
CA LEU A 53 -4.82 -25.21 -16.11
C LEU A 53 -4.55 -26.54 -15.41
N GLN A 54 -5.35 -26.90 -14.39
CA GLN A 54 -5.24 -28.18 -13.71
C GLN A 54 -5.48 -29.35 -14.66
N ARG A 55 -6.49 -29.25 -15.53
CA ARG A 55 -6.80 -30.29 -16.53
C ARG A 55 -5.71 -30.39 -17.60
N ALA A 56 -5.16 -29.27 -18.05
CA ALA A 56 -4.07 -29.17 -19.00
C ALA A 56 -2.80 -29.85 -18.45
N GLY A 57 -2.44 -29.56 -17.19
CA GLY A 57 -1.34 -30.22 -16.49
C GLY A 57 -1.51 -31.74 -16.39
N ALA A 58 -2.73 -32.21 -16.08
CA ALA A 58 -3.05 -33.64 -16.04
C ALA A 58 -2.98 -34.34 -17.41
N ARG A 59 -2.97 -33.56 -18.51
CA ARG A 59 -2.85 -34.05 -19.89
C ARG A 59 -1.48 -33.71 -20.51
N SER A 60 -0.51 -33.29 -19.69
CA SER A 60 0.84 -32.94 -20.12
C SER A 60 0.88 -31.83 -21.19
N VAL A 61 -0.11 -30.94 -21.18
CA VAL A 61 -0.05 -29.68 -21.96
C VAL A 61 0.97 -28.77 -21.28
N GLY A 62 1.99 -28.36 -22.03
CA GLY A 62 3.05 -27.47 -21.52
C GLY A 62 2.55 -26.04 -21.36
N VAL A 63 2.13 -25.68 -20.15
CA VAL A 63 1.74 -24.30 -19.83
C VAL A 63 2.90 -23.59 -19.14
N PRO A 64 3.36 -22.42 -19.63
CA PRO A 64 4.39 -21.64 -18.95
C PRO A 64 3.94 -21.24 -17.54
N MET A 65 4.84 -21.32 -16.56
CA MET A 65 4.60 -20.68 -15.27
C MET A 65 4.74 -19.17 -15.43
N VAL A 66 3.63 -18.46 -15.37
CA VAL A 66 3.61 -17.00 -15.33
C VAL A 66 4.03 -16.56 -13.92
N THR A 67 5.29 -16.16 -13.75
CA THR A 67 5.83 -15.65 -12.48
C THR A 67 5.68 -14.14 -12.32
N THR A 68 5.16 -13.45 -13.35
CA THR A 68 4.99 -12.00 -13.40
C THR A 68 3.57 -11.68 -13.78
N THR A 69 2.91 -10.82 -13.01
CA THR A 69 1.60 -10.27 -13.37
C THR A 69 1.78 -8.97 -14.16
N ASP A 70 0.73 -8.55 -14.85
CA ASP A 70 0.71 -7.24 -15.50
C ASP A 70 0.88 -6.11 -14.47
N TYR A 71 1.31 -4.94 -14.95
CA TYR A 71 1.47 -3.74 -14.15
C TYR A 71 0.13 -3.05 -13.89
N VAL A 72 -0.78 -3.78 -13.24
CA VAL A 72 -2.14 -3.39 -12.86
C VAL A 72 -2.43 -3.85 -11.43
N ASN A 73 -3.55 -3.40 -10.85
CA ASN A 73 -3.96 -3.82 -9.52
C ASN A 73 -4.28 -5.33 -9.49
N THR A 74 -3.80 -6.03 -8.47
CA THR A 74 -4.06 -7.46 -8.27
C THR A 74 -5.53 -7.76 -7.95
N ILE A 75 -6.21 -6.85 -7.25
CA ILE A 75 -7.64 -6.95 -6.93
C ILE A 75 -8.41 -6.08 -7.93
N PRO A 76 -9.27 -6.67 -8.78
CA PRO A 76 -10.08 -5.90 -9.72
C PRO A 76 -11.25 -5.20 -9.02
N VAL A 77 -11.82 -4.19 -9.70
CA VAL A 77 -12.87 -3.32 -9.13
C VAL A 77 -14.13 -4.11 -8.73
N ASP A 78 -14.49 -5.15 -9.48
CA ASP A 78 -15.64 -6.02 -9.18
C ASP A 78 -15.42 -6.94 -7.96
N GLN A 79 -14.18 -7.04 -7.46
CA GLN A 79 -13.80 -7.75 -6.24
C GLN A 79 -13.38 -6.80 -5.10
N GLU A 80 -13.41 -5.49 -5.32
CA GLU A 80 -13.05 -4.51 -4.30
C GLU A 80 -14.14 -4.45 -3.23
N ALA A 81 -13.74 -4.59 -1.96
CA ALA A 81 -14.66 -4.44 -0.84
C ALA A 81 -15.08 -2.98 -0.68
N GLU A 82 -16.31 -2.75 -0.20
CA GLU A 82 -16.76 -1.40 0.15
C GLU A 82 -15.86 -0.80 1.24
N PHE A 83 -15.47 0.46 1.06
CA PHE A 83 -14.61 1.13 2.03
C PHE A 83 -15.40 1.41 3.32
N PRO A 84 -14.94 0.93 4.49
CA PRO A 84 -15.74 1.00 5.73
C PRO A 84 -15.75 2.39 6.39
N GLY A 85 -14.88 3.30 5.96
CA GLY A 85 -14.69 4.63 6.56
C GLY A 85 -15.39 5.76 5.82
N ASN A 86 -15.24 6.98 6.34
CA ASN A 86 -15.65 8.20 5.65
C ASN A 86 -14.44 8.82 4.95
N GLU A 87 -14.31 8.60 3.64
CA GLU A 87 -13.16 9.05 2.85
C GLU A 87 -12.88 10.55 2.94
N GLU A 88 -13.92 11.39 3.05
CA GLU A 88 -13.76 12.84 3.14
C GLU A 88 -13.06 13.24 4.45
N PHE A 89 -13.52 12.69 5.57
CA PHE A 89 -12.91 12.94 6.88
C PHE A 89 -11.51 12.35 6.95
N GLU A 90 -11.33 11.15 6.42
CA GLU A 90 -10.03 10.48 6.37
C GLU A 90 -9.00 11.24 5.55
N ARG A 91 -9.41 11.80 4.41
CA ARG A 91 -8.55 12.66 3.60
C ARG A 91 -8.20 13.95 4.36
N ARG A 92 -9.15 14.52 5.10
CA ARG A 92 -8.96 15.79 5.82
C ARG A 92 -7.95 15.66 6.96
N TYR A 93 -8.13 14.74 7.90
CA TYR A 93 -7.16 14.64 9.01
C TYR A 93 -5.80 14.11 8.54
N ARG A 94 -5.75 13.31 7.46
CA ARG A 94 -4.50 12.92 6.78
C ARG A 94 -3.72 14.11 6.25
N ALA A 95 -4.38 15.16 5.77
CA ALA A 95 -3.72 16.41 5.42
C ALA A 95 -3.08 17.08 6.65
N TYR A 96 -3.75 17.05 7.81
CA TYR A 96 -3.21 17.61 9.06
C TYR A 96 -1.98 16.84 9.55
N MET A 97 -2.00 15.50 9.49
CA MET A 97 -0.82 14.72 9.87
C MET A 97 0.36 14.95 8.92
N ARG A 98 0.11 15.05 7.61
CA ARG A 98 1.14 15.43 6.63
C ARG A 98 1.74 16.80 6.95
N TRP A 99 0.89 17.77 7.28
CA TRP A 99 1.32 19.11 7.68
C TRP A 99 2.19 19.08 8.94
N ASN A 100 1.69 18.47 10.03
CA ASN A 100 2.41 18.40 11.29
C ASN A 100 3.75 17.67 11.15
N ALA A 101 3.79 16.56 10.40
CA ALA A 101 5.03 15.84 10.13
C ALA A 101 6.05 16.68 9.36
N ALA A 102 5.62 17.40 8.32
CA ALA A 102 6.48 18.27 7.54
C ALA A 102 6.98 19.48 8.35
N VAL A 103 6.10 20.14 9.11
CA VAL A 103 6.44 21.30 9.94
C VAL A 103 7.39 20.93 11.06
N MET A 104 7.19 19.79 11.74
CA MET A 104 8.11 19.30 12.76
C MET A 104 9.53 19.13 12.21
N VAL A 105 9.66 18.46 11.05
CA VAL A 105 10.98 18.28 10.40
C VAL A 105 11.56 19.62 9.97
N HIS A 106 10.74 20.52 9.44
CA HIS A 106 11.18 21.86 9.01
C HIS A 106 11.67 22.71 10.19
N ARG A 107 10.96 22.72 11.33
CA ARG A 107 11.38 23.40 12.57
C ARG A 107 12.73 22.87 13.06
N ALA A 108 12.96 21.56 12.94
CA ALA A 108 14.22 20.92 13.29
C ALA A 108 15.40 21.25 12.34
N GLN A 109 15.16 21.93 11.20
CA GLN A 109 16.20 22.40 10.27
C GLN A 109 16.66 23.85 10.52
N ARG A 110 16.16 24.53 11.56
CA ARG A 110 16.65 25.88 11.89
C ARG A 110 18.16 25.86 12.12
N ALA A 111 18.81 26.98 11.80
CA ALA A 111 20.27 27.08 11.73
C ALA A 111 20.99 26.74 13.05
N ASP A 112 20.33 26.95 14.18
CA ASP A 112 20.79 26.65 15.53
C ASP A 112 20.54 25.19 15.97
N ILE A 113 19.78 24.41 15.19
CA ILE A 113 19.39 23.02 15.49
C ILE A 113 20.01 22.03 14.49
N GLY A 114 19.61 22.11 13.22
CA GLY A 114 20.22 21.35 12.11
C GLY A 114 20.27 19.82 12.24
N VAL A 115 19.29 19.17 12.89
CA VAL A 115 19.33 17.72 13.22
C VAL A 115 18.81 16.78 12.12
N GLY A 116 18.44 17.32 10.95
CA GLY A 116 17.92 16.55 9.82
C GLY A 116 16.51 15.97 10.04
N GLY A 117 16.06 15.14 9.11
CA GLY A 117 14.73 14.51 9.13
C GLY A 117 14.21 14.23 7.72
N HIS A 118 13.20 13.36 7.59
CA HIS A 118 12.66 12.95 6.29
C HIS A 118 11.20 13.39 6.18
N ILE A 119 10.86 14.14 5.13
CA ILE A 119 9.48 14.57 4.84
C ILE A 119 8.83 13.58 3.87
N SER A 120 9.53 13.25 2.78
CA SER A 120 8.98 12.53 1.64
C SER A 120 8.54 11.10 1.98
N THR A 121 9.24 10.41 2.91
CA THR A 121 8.91 9.02 3.24
C THR A 121 7.52 8.88 3.84
N TYR A 122 7.21 9.64 4.91
CA TYR A 122 5.84 9.61 5.45
C TYR A 122 4.84 10.19 4.45
N ALA A 123 5.20 11.24 3.70
CA ALA A 123 4.31 11.78 2.69
C ALA A 123 3.94 10.72 1.61
N GLY A 124 4.85 9.86 1.18
CA GLY A 124 4.51 8.76 0.27
C GLY A 124 3.61 7.71 0.93
N ALA A 125 3.87 7.38 2.19
CA ALA A 125 3.23 6.27 2.89
C ALA A 125 2.00 6.64 3.75
N ALA A 126 1.63 7.91 3.90
CA ALA A 126 0.63 8.32 4.89
C ALA A 126 -0.72 7.63 4.66
N THR A 127 -1.18 7.51 3.42
CA THR A 127 -2.44 6.80 3.11
C THR A 127 -2.42 5.35 3.62
N LEU A 128 -1.33 4.63 3.39
CA LEU A 128 -1.18 3.24 3.83
C LEU A 128 -1.25 3.15 5.37
N TYR A 129 -0.51 4.00 6.07
CA TYR A 129 -0.53 4.00 7.54
C TYR A 129 -1.90 4.41 8.08
N GLU A 130 -2.55 5.42 7.50
CA GLU A 130 -3.85 5.86 7.99
C GLU A 130 -4.95 4.81 7.77
N VAL A 131 -4.95 4.12 6.64
CA VAL A 131 -5.86 2.96 6.46
C VAL A 131 -5.56 1.90 7.52
N GLY A 132 -4.27 1.61 7.76
CA GLY A 132 -3.83 0.72 8.83
C GLY A 132 -4.37 1.12 10.20
N PHE A 133 -4.16 2.38 10.62
CA PHE A 133 -4.60 2.86 11.92
C PHE A 133 -6.12 2.89 12.12
N ASN A 134 -6.89 3.18 11.08
CA ASN A 134 -8.34 3.33 11.23
C ASN A 134 -9.09 1.99 11.12
N HIS A 135 -8.56 1.03 10.34
CA HIS A 135 -9.31 -0.17 9.95
C HIS A 135 -8.64 -1.49 10.29
N PHE A 136 -7.35 -1.50 10.65
CA PHE A 136 -6.61 -2.75 10.83
C PHE A 136 -5.88 -2.86 12.19
N PHE A 137 -5.06 -1.88 12.54
CA PHE A 137 -4.12 -1.97 13.64
C PHE A 137 -4.82 -2.06 15.00
N ARG A 138 -4.56 -3.14 15.71
CA ARG A 138 -5.09 -3.42 17.04
C ARG A 138 -4.16 -2.88 18.12
N GLY A 139 -4.72 -2.08 19.02
CA GLY A 139 -4.03 -1.60 20.23
C GLY A 139 -3.74 -2.72 21.23
N LYS A 140 -2.88 -2.44 22.22
CA LYS A 140 -2.46 -3.43 23.24
C LYS A 140 -3.64 -4.03 24.04
N ASP A 141 -4.71 -3.25 24.22
CA ASP A 141 -5.89 -3.65 25.00
C ASP A 141 -6.91 -4.47 24.18
N HIS A 142 -6.61 -4.79 22.92
CA HIS A 142 -7.50 -5.61 22.10
C HIS A 142 -7.58 -7.05 22.67
N PRO A 143 -8.77 -7.68 22.73
CA PRO A 143 -8.95 -9.00 23.38
C PRO A 143 -8.07 -10.13 22.84
N SER A 144 -7.65 -10.06 21.58
CA SER A 144 -6.74 -11.03 20.94
C SER A 144 -5.25 -10.71 21.13
N GLY A 145 -4.90 -9.68 21.90
CA GLY A 145 -3.61 -9.01 21.86
C GLY A 145 -3.50 -7.97 20.73
N GLY A 146 -2.59 -7.02 20.90
CA GLY A 146 -2.32 -5.95 19.93
C GLY A 146 -1.35 -6.37 18.82
N ASP A 147 -1.43 -5.67 17.69
CA ASP A 147 -0.57 -5.95 16.53
C ASP A 147 0.86 -5.45 16.75
N GLN A 148 1.83 -6.22 16.25
CA GLN A 148 3.24 -5.81 16.24
C GLN A 148 3.56 -5.09 14.93
N VAL A 149 3.48 -3.76 14.93
CA VAL A 149 3.72 -2.94 13.75
C VAL A 149 5.19 -2.49 13.69
N PHE A 150 5.93 -3.00 12.69
CA PHE A 150 7.31 -2.61 12.41
C PHE A 150 7.33 -1.37 11.52
N PHE A 151 7.12 -0.21 12.13
CA PHE A 151 7.10 1.07 11.40
C PHE A 151 8.42 1.33 10.67
N GLN A 152 8.32 1.82 9.44
CA GLN A 152 9.48 2.29 8.69
C GLN A 152 10.13 3.46 9.46
N GLY A 153 11.42 3.31 9.83
CA GLY A 153 12.09 4.29 10.69
C GLY A 153 11.97 5.73 10.20
N HIS A 154 12.26 5.97 8.92
CA HIS A 154 12.19 7.30 8.31
C HIS A 154 10.79 7.91 8.25
N ALA A 155 9.73 7.11 8.50
CA ALA A 155 8.36 7.59 8.61
C ALA A 155 7.96 8.01 10.04
N SER A 156 8.89 7.95 11.02
CA SER A 156 8.63 8.36 12.41
C SER A 156 7.98 9.74 12.56
N PRO A 157 8.27 10.77 11.72
CA PRO A 157 7.61 12.05 11.87
C PRO A 157 6.07 11.98 11.75
N GLY A 158 5.57 11.06 10.93
CA GLY A 158 4.14 10.82 10.79
C GLY A 158 3.50 10.19 12.02
N MET A 159 4.21 9.26 12.65
CA MET A 159 3.73 8.61 13.88
C MET A 159 3.63 9.62 15.03
N TYR A 160 4.60 10.52 15.16
CA TYR A 160 4.54 11.61 16.13
C TYR A 160 3.46 12.64 15.80
N ALA A 161 3.30 13.00 14.52
CA ALA A 161 2.21 13.87 14.08
C ALA A 161 0.83 13.31 14.42
N ARG A 162 0.62 12.01 14.24
CA ARG A 162 -0.60 11.33 14.64
C ARG A 162 -0.76 11.28 16.16
N ALA A 163 0.29 10.92 16.89
CA ALA A 163 0.26 10.90 18.35
C ALA A 163 -0.06 12.28 18.97
N PHE A 164 0.43 13.36 18.35
CA PHE A 164 0.06 14.74 18.70
C PHE A 164 -1.43 15.03 18.44
N MET A 165 -1.95 14.63 17.27
CA MET A 165 -3.39 14.78 16.96
C MET A 165 -4.29 13.96 17.90
N GLU A 166 -3.80 12.83 18.41
CA GLU A 166 -4.46 12.00 19.43
C GLU A 166 -4.29 12.53 20.86
N GLY A 167 -3.56 13.63 21.06
CA GLY A 167 -3.30 14.21 22.38
C GLY A 167 -2.31 13.43 23.25
N ARG A 168 -1.54 12.49 22.66
CA ARG A 168 -0.51 11.70 23.37
C ARG A 168 0.84 12.40 23.45
N LEU A 169 1.07 13.38 22.57
CA LEU A 169 2.25 14.23 22.56
C LEU A 169 1.81 15.70 22.56
N THR A 170 2.62 16.54 23.16
CA THR A 170 2.46 18.00 23.19
C THR A 170 3.20 18.66 22.01
N GLU A 171 2.94 19.95 21.77
CA GLU A 171 3.73 20.71 20.78
C GLU A 171 5.20 20.82 21.21
N GLU A 172 5.47 20.89 22.52
CA GLU A 172 6.85 20.95 23.04
C GLU A 172 7.63 19.65 22.74
N ASP A 173 6.96 18.50 22.81
CA ASP A 173 7.56 17.22 22.41
C ASP A 173 7.93 17.22 20.92
N LEU A 174 7.05 17.73 20.05
CA LEU A 174 7.32 17.83 18.61
C LEU A 174 8.51 18.78 18.33
N ASP A 175 8.59 19.90 19.03
CA ASP A 175 9.72 20.84 18.91
C ASP A 175 11.04 20.24 19.43
N GLY A 176 10.97 19.19 20.25
CA GLY A 176 12.09 18.37 20.69
C GLY A 176 12.50 17.23 19.76
N PHE A 177 11.94 17.15 18.55
CA PHE A 177 12.29 16.11 17.59
C PHE A 177 13.81 16.08 17.32
N ARG A 178 14.41 14.89 17.53
CA ARG A 178 15.85 14.59 17.41
C ARG A 178 16.77 15.37 18.37
N GLN A 179 16.22 15.95 19.43
CA GLN A 179 16.94 16.78 20.38
C GLN A 179 16.98 16.17 21.79
N GLU A 180 17.18 14.86 21.88
CA GLU A 180 17.08 14.06 23.13
C GLU A 180 18.00 14.55 24.26
N LYS A 181 19.11 15.19 23.93
CA LYS A 181 20.02 15.80 24.91
C LYS A 181 19.65 17.23 25.27
N SER A 182 19.40 18.09 24.28
CA SER A 182 19.16 19.53 24.47
C SER A 182 17.74 19.86 24.94
N LYS A 183 16.79 18.95 24.71
CA LYS A 183 15.37 19.08 25.07
C LYS A 183 14.93 17.94 26.01
N ALA A 184 15.82 17.50 26.90
CA ALA A 184 15.52 16.43 27.84
C ALA A 184 14.20 16.69 28.60
N GLY A 185 13.32 15.68 28.64
CA GLY A 185 11.95 15.79 29.18
C GLY A 185 10.87 16.02 28.11
N HIS A 186 11.21 16.69 27.01
CA HIS A 186 10.34 16.95 25.87
C HIS A 186 11.09 16.72 24.57
N ALA A 187 11.45 15.46 24.29
CA ALA A 187 12.21 15.11 23.10
C ALA A 187 11.71 13.80 22.48
N LEU A 188 11.85 13.72 21.16
CA LEU A 188 11.45 12.56 20.38
C LEU A 188 12.66 11.99 19.65
N SER A 189 12.86 10.68 19.76
CA SER A 189 13.95 10.01 19.07
C SER A 189 13.78 10.07 17.56
N SER A 190 14.90 10.00 16.84
CA SER A 190 14.91 10.09 15.38
C SER A 190 14.11 8.98 14.69
N TYR A 191 14.13 7.77 15.23
CA TYR A 191 13.50 6.55 14.72
C TYR A 191 12.93 5.73 15.90
N PRO A 192 12.20 4.62 15.65
CA PRO A 192 11.70 3.73 16.71
C PRO A 192 12.85 3.10 17.52
N HIS A 193 13.18 3.72 18.65
CA HIS A 193 14.22 3.27 19.57
C HIS A 193 13.61 3.01 20.96
N PRO A 194 13.14 1.77 21.23
CA PRO A 194 12.50 1.44 22.51
C PRO A 194 13.38 1.71 23.74
N ARG A 195 14.71 1.69 23.59
CA ARG A 195 15.64 2.05 24.68
C ARG A 195 15.61 3.55 25.02
N LEU A 196 15.32 4.40 24.05
CA LEU A 196 15.34 5.86 24.19
C LEU A 196 13.94 6.41 24.53
N MET A 197 12.88 5.72 24.09
CA MET A 197 11.48 6.02 24.40
C MET A 197 10.76 4.75 24.90
N PRO A 198 10.93 4.37 26.18
CA PRO A 198 10.33 3.18 26.76
C PRO A 198 8.83 3.31 27.08
#